data_AF-A0A936MZU4-F1
#
_entry.id   AF-A0A936MZU4-F1
#
_cell.length_a   1.000
_cell.length_b   1.000
_cell.length_c   1.000
_cell.angle_alpha   90.00
_cell.angle_beta   90.00
_cell.angle_gamma   90.00
#
_symmetry.space_group_name_H-M   'P 1'
#
loop_
_entity.id
_entity.type
_entity.pdbx_description
1 polymer ?
#
loop_
_entity_poly.entity_id
_entity_poly.type
_entity_poly.pdbx_seq_one_letter_code
_entity_poly.pdbx_strand_id
1 'polypeptide(L)'
;MSVLHIIHGRLFRAALRPLHLHRWTKAWPLLLALSACTPEGPPPDVLPRDRFVTVLAEAQLIEARVNREGAVEHRSNERVDAYYTELFTREGITREQFRHSFDHYAQDPAVLKGIYGDVIAELSKRKDEAMNARPDSLTPGGHP
;
A
#
# COMPACT_ATOMS: atom_id res chain seq x y z
N MET A 1 39.20 -4.94 50.44
CA MET A 1 40.31 -3.98 50.49
C MET A 1 39.74 -2.61 50.80
N SER A 2 40.27 -1.99 51.87
CA SER A 2 40.30 -0.56 52.26
C SER A 2 39.00 0.26 52.20
N VAL A 3 38.38 0.58 53.34
CA VAL A 3 38.69 1.70 54.27
C VAL A 3 38.20 3.07 53.74
N LEU A 4 37.01 3.45 54.20
CA LEU A 4 36.67 4.67 54.95
C LEU A 4 37.44 6.00 54.66
N HIS A 5 36.71 7.01 54.19
CA HIS A 5 36.76 8.43 54.62
C HIS A 5 35.42 9.09 54.21
N ILE A 6 34.50 9.52 55.09
CA ILE A 6 34.57 10.60 56.12
C ILE A 6 34.93 11.93 55.45
N ILE A 7 33.93 12.74 55.06
CA ILE A 7 33.28 13.84 55.82
C ILE A 7 34.17 15.10 56.02
N HIS A 8 33.54 16.24 55.71
CA HIS A 8 33.80 17.64 56.11
C HIS A 8 34.71 18.54 55.26
N GLY A 9 34.08 19.58 54.71
CA GLY A 9 34.72 20.80 54.21
C GLY A 9 33.69 21.90 54.04
N ARG A 10 33.31 22.54 55.15
CA ARG A 10 32.42 23.71 55.20
C ARG A 10 33.10 24.95 54.60
N LEU A 11 32.25 25.83 54.07
CA LEU A 11 32.38 27.30 54.05
C LEU A 11 33.45 27.89 53.13
N PHE A 12 33.00 28.42 51.98
CA PHE A 12 33.33 29.80 51.64
C PHE A 12 32.08 30.50 51.11
N ARG A 13 31.76 31.63 51.75
CA ARG A 13 30.58 32.45 51.59
C ARG A 13 30.99 33.69 50.81
N ALA A 14 30.38 33.97 49.65
CA ALA A 14 30.33 35.25 48.94
C ALA A 14 29.76 34.96 47.54
N ALA A 15 28.92 35.74 46.87
CA ALA A 15 28.32 37.04 47.15
C ALA A 15 27.08 37.19 46.24
N LEU A 16 26.18 38.05 46.70
CA LEU A 16 25.09 38.75 46.03
C LEU A 16 25.06 38.70 44.49
N ARG A 17 23.94 38.25 43.91
CA ARG A 17 22.89 39.11 43.31
C ARG A 17 21.88 38.25 42.52
N PRO A 18 20.57 38.41 42.78
CA PRO A 18 19.55 37.83 41.91
C PRO A 18 19.39 38.77 40.71
N LEU A 19 19.48 38.30 39.48
CA LEU A 19 18.87 38.98 38.35
C LEU A 19 18.77 38.02 37.16
N HIS A 20 17.55 37.89 36.64
CA HIS A 20 17.20 37.24 35.37
C HIS A 20 17.24 35.71 35.27
N LEU A 21 16.51 35.04 36.17
CA LEU A 21 15.62 33.99 35.69
C LEU A 21 14.46 34.66 34.95
N HIS A 22 13.93 34.00 33.92
CA HIS A 22 12.61 34.28 33.32
C HIS A 22 12.53 35.12 32.04
N ARG A 23 13.35 34.85 31.01
CA ARG A 23 12.99 35.29 29.64
C ARG A 23 13.10 34.23 28.53
N TRP A 24 13.49 32.99 28.80
CA TRP A 24 13.75 31.97 27.76
C TRP A 24 12.94 30.66 27.93
N THR A 25 11.81 30.68 28.63
CA THR A 25 10.99 29.46 28.89
C THR A 25 9.69 29.36 28.08
N LYS A 26 9.48 30.18 27.04
CA LYS A 26 8.23 30.16 26.25
C LYS A 26 8.44 29.96 24.74
N ALA A 27 9.37 29.09 24.38
CA ALA A 27 9.49 28.61 22.99
C ALA A 27 9.69 27.09 22.90
N TRP A 28 9.47 26.36 23.99
CA TRP A 28 9.76 24.92 24.07
C TRP A 28 8.58 23.99 23.69
N PRO A 29 7.28 24.34 23.79
CA PRO A 29 6.24 23.36 23.46
C PRO A 29 5.53 23.64 22.12
N LEU A 30 6.19 24.24 21.12
CA LEU A 30 5.60 24.47 19.78
C LEU A 30 6.31 23.70 18.65
N LEU A 31 7.10 22.68 18.99
CA LEU A 31 7.80 21.81 18.02
C LEU A 31 7.37 20.33 18.10
N LEU A 32 6.38 20.00 18.93
CA LEU A 32 5.91 18.62 19.16
C LEU A 32 4.57 18.26 18.49
N ALA A 33 4.01 19.14 17.65
CA ALA A 33 2.68 18.94 17.03
C ALA A 33 2.71 18.36 15.60
N LEU A 34 3.88 18.06 15.02
CA LEU A 34 4.01 17.61 13.62
C LEU A 34 4.42 16.14 13.45
N SER A 35 4.66 15.37 14.51
CA SER A 35 5.15 13.98 14.42
C SER A 35 4.06 12.90 14.51
N ALA A 36 2.78 13.26 14.45
CA ALA A 36 1.67 12.32 14.65
C ALA A 36 1.04 11.80 13.34
N CYS A 37 1.80 11.74 12.25
CA CYS A 37 1.37 11.04 11.05
C CYS A 37 2.07 9.67 11.00
N THR A 38 1.60 8.73 11.82
CA THR A 38 1.87 7.31 11.58
C THR A 38 1.03 6.89 10.39
N PRO A 39 1.61 6.45 9.26
CA PRO A 39 0.83 5.94 8.16
C PRO A 39 0.10 4.68 8.62
N GLU A 40 -1.21 4.79 8.81
CA GLU A 40 -2.13 3.65 8.92
C GLU A 40 -2.24 3.01 7.54
N GLY A 41 -1.17 2.36 7.12
CA GLY A 41 -1.03 1.71 5.82
C GLY A 41 -0.42 0.32 5.99
N PRO A 42 -0.61 -0.56 5.00
CA PRO A 42 0.07 -1.85 5.01
C PRO A 42 1.60 -1.67 4.97
N PRO A 43 2.38 -2.72 5.26
CA PRO A 43 3.85 -2.66 5.20
C PRO A 43 4.34 -2.03 3.88
N PRO A 44 5.53 -1.39 3.84
CA PRO A 44 6.00 -0.68 2.65
C PRO A 44 6.06 -1.50 1.35
N ASP A 45 6.08 -2.84 1.45
CA ASP A 45 6.11 -3.76 0.32
C ASP A 45 4.74 -4.37 -0.05
N VAL A 46 3.68 -3.99 0.67
CA VAL A 46 2.30 -4.40 0.43
C VAL A 46 1.54 -3.23 -0.18
N LEU A 47 0.86 -3.51 -1.29
CA LEU A 47 0.02 -2.55 -1.98
C LEU A 47 -1.19 -2.19 -1.13
N PRO A 48 -1.58 -0.91 -1.07
CA PRO A 48 -2.87 -0.51 -0.52
C PRO A 48 -4.02 -1.28 -1.20
N ARG A 49 -5.07 -1.57 -0.45
CA ARG A 49 -6.16 -2.45 -0.87
C ARG A 49 -6.72 -2.09 -2.25
N ASP A 50 -7.00 -0.81 -2.50
CA ASP A 50 -7.59 -0.34 -3.76
C ASP A 50 -6.62 -0.49 -4.95
N ARG A 51 -5.32 -0.30 -4.72
CA ARG A 51 -4.27 -0.59 -5.72
C ARG A 51 -4.21 -2.09 -5.98
N PHE A 52 -4.26 -2.90 -4.94
CA PHE A 52 -4.23 -4.36 -5.08
C PHE A 52 -5.46 -4.90 -5.83
N VAL A 53 -6.66 -4.37 -5.57
CA VAL A 53 -7.88 -4.71 -6.33
C VAL A 53 -7.67 -4.43 -7.83
N THR A 54 -7.15 -3.25 -8.17
CA THR A 54 -6.87 -2.88 -9.57
C THR A 54 -5.89 -3.87 -10.23
N VAL A 55 -4.75 -4.13 -9.59
CA VAL A 55 -3.71 -5.02 -10.13
C VAL A 55 -4.20 -6.46 -10.21
N LEU A 56 -4.96 -6.93 -9.22
CA LEU A 56 -5.51 -8.28 -9.21
C LEU A 56 -6.56 -8.44 -10.32
N ALA A 57 -7.39 -7.42 -10.58
CA ALA A 57 -8.33 -7.44 -11.71
C ALA A 57 -7.61 -7.56 -13.07
N GLU A 58 -6.51 -6.82 -13.26
CA GLU A 58 -5.66 -6.96 -14.44
C GLU A 58 -5.06 -8.37 -14.56
N ALA A 59 -4.56 -8.93 -13.46
CA ALA A 59 -4.04 -10.29 -13.43
C ALA A 59 -5.12 -11.31 -13.85
N GLN A 60 -6.37 -11.16 -13.39
CA GLN A 60 -7.47 -12.04 -13.83
C GLN A 60 -7.75 -11.94 -15.33
N LEU A 61 -7.58 -10.76 -15.94
CA LEU A 61 -7.72 -10.58 -17.39
C LEU A 61 -6.58 -11.26 -18.16
N ILE A 62 -5.35 -11.20 -17.63
CA ILE A 62 -4.20 -11.94 -18.18
C ILE A 62 -4.48 -13.44 -18.15
N GLU A 63 -4.92 -13.98 -17.01
CA GLU A 63 -5.26 -15.39 -16.88
C GLU A 63 -6.39 -15.80 -17.84
N ALA A 64 -7.44 -14.98 -17.96
CA ALA A 64 -8.53 -15.24 -18.91
C ALA A 64 -8.07 -15.21 -20.37
N ARG A 65 -7.06 -14.41 -20.71
CA ARG A 65 -6.44 -14.37 -22.04
C ARG A 65 -5.58 -15.60 -22.25
N VAL A 66 -4.68 -15.91 -21.32
CA VAL A 66 -3.78 -17.07 -21.37
C VAL A 66 -4.57 -18.36 -21.46
N ASN A 67 -5.65 -18.51 -20.68
CA ASN A 67 -6.51 -19.70 -20.73
C ASN A 67 -7.23 -19.84 -22.08
N ARG A 68 -7.66 -18.73 -22.69
CA ARG A 68 -8.27 -18.75 -24.03
C ARG A 68 -7.26 -19.06 -25.13
N GLU A 69 -6.07 -18.48 -25.07
CA GLU A 69 -5.02 -18.70 -26.05
C GLU A 69 -4.38 -20.09 -25.91
N GLY A 70 -4.20 -20.58 -24.69
CA GLY A 70 -3.64 -21.90 -24.37
C GLY A 70 -4.53 -23.06 -24.80
N ALA A 71 -5.85 -22.84 -24.85
CA ALA A 71 -6.79 -23.80 -25.44
C ALA A 71 -6.64 -23.94 -26.97
N VAL A 72 -6.00 -22.96 -27.63
CA VAL A 72 -5.85 -22.90 -29.10
C VAL A 72 -4.42 -23.23 -29.54
N GLU A 73 -3.41 -22.83 -28.76
CA GLU A 73 -1.98 -23.06 -29.05
C GLU A 73 -1.27 -23.54 -27.78
N HIS A 74 -0.44 -24.59 -27.85
CA HIS A 74 0.46 -24.99 -26.76
C HIS A 74 1.54 -23.92 -26.53
N ARG A 75 1.20 -22.83 -25.85
CA ARG A 75 2.11 -21.70 -25.62
C ARG A 75 3.06 -21.95 -24.46
N SER A 76 4.30 -21.46 -24.61
CA SER A 76 5.37 -21.53 -23.62
C SER A 76 5.17 -20.53 -22.48
N ASN A 77 5.71 -20.87 -21.30
CA ASN A 77 5.70 -20.02 -20.09
C ASN A 77 6.25 -18.60 -20.34
N GLU A 78 7.15 -18.43 -21.32
CA GLU A 78 7.77 -17.15 -21.68
C GLU A 78 6.75 -16.07 -22.07
N ARG A 79 5.65 -16.44 -22.73
CA ARG A 79 4.62 -15.46 -23.12
C ARG A 79 3.79 -14.98 -21.94
N VAL A 80 3.54 -15.85 -20.96
CA VAL A 80 2.83 -15.50 -19.73
C VAL A 80 3.66 -14.52 -18.91
N ASP A 81 4.97 -14.76 -18.80
CA ASP A 81 5.88 -13.85 -18.10
C ASP A 81 5.96 -12.47 -18.74
N ALA A 82 5.88 -12.38 -20.07
CA ALA A 82 5.81 -11.10 -20.76
C ALA A 82 4.55 -10.29 -20.37
N TYR A 83 3.37 -10.92 -20.30
CA TYR A 83 2.14 -10.23 -19.89
C TYR A 83 2.21 -9.69 -18.46
N TYR A 84 2.73 -10.49 -17.52
CA TYR A 84 2.90 -10.03 -16.14
C TYR A 84 3.98 -8.95 -16.00
N THR A 85 5.07 -9.04 -16.78
CA THR A 85 6.11 -8.01 -16.80
C THR A 85 5.54 -6.67 -17.29
N GLU A 86 4.71 -6.69 -18.33
CA GLU A 86 4.01 -5.52 -18.84
C GLU A 86 3.06 -4.93 -17.79
N LEU A 87 2.25 -5.78 -17.13
CA LEU A 87 1.36 -5.37 -16.05
C LEU A 87 2.13 -4.65 -14.93
N PHE A 88 3.18 -5.26 -14.42
CA PHE A 88 3.95 -4.70 -13.30
C PHE A 88 4.65 -3.40 -13.69
N THR A 89 5.17 -3.33 -14.91
CA THR A 89 5.77 -2.09 -15.45
C THR A 89 4.73 -0.98 -15.56
N ARG A 90 3.54 -1.28 -16.10
CA ARG A 90 2.45 -0.30 -16.26
C ARG A 90 1.93 0.21 -14.92
N GLU A 91 1.81 -0.67 -13.93
CA GLU A 91 1.30 -0.33 -12.60
C GLU A 91 2.36 0.22 -11.64
N GLY A 92 3.64 0.23 -12.05
CA GLY A 92 4.74 0.74 -11.25
C GLY A 92 5.04 -0.10 -10.02
N ILE A 93 4.87 -1.42 -10.11
CA ILE A 93 5.07 -2.37 -9.01
C ILE A 93 6.07 -3.45 -9.39
N THR A 94 6.57 -4.21 -8.41
CA THR A 94 7.33 -5.43 -8.68
C THR A 94 6.50 -6.69 -8.51
N ARG A 95 6.99 -7.81 -9.05
CA ARG A 95 6.39 -9.14 -8.84
C ARG A 95 6.36 -9.50 -7.35
N GLU A 96 7.41 -9.16 -6.62
CA GLU A 96 7.53 -9.41 -5.19
C GLU A 96 6.50 -8.61 -4.40
N GLN A 97 6.29 -7.33 -4.73
CA GLN A 97 5.24 -6.53 -4.10
C GLN A 97 3.85 -7.10 -4.34
N PHE A 98 3.55 -7.54 -5.57
CA PHE A 98 2.28 -8.22 -5.86
C PHE A 98 2.11 -9.49 -5.01
N ARG A 99 3.14 -10.34 -4.95
CA ARG A 99 3.13 -11.57 -4.15
C ARG A 99 2.95 -11.27 -2.66
N HIS A 100 3.74 -10.36 -2.09
CA HIS A 100 3.65 -10.01 -0.67
C HIS A 100 2.28 -9.40 -0.33
N SER A 101 1.70 -8.64 -1.25
CA SER A 101 0.33 -8.12 -1.08
C SER A 101 -0.70 -9.23 -1.04
N PHE A 102 -0.59 -10.20 -1.96
CA PHE A 102 -1.47 -11.37 -1.97
C PHE A 102 -1.34 -12.16 -0.65
N ASP A 103 -0.11 -12.48 -0.25
CA ASP A 103 0.18 -13.23 0.98
C ASP A 103 -0.33 -12.50 2.23
N HIS A 104 -0.19 -11.17 2.27
CA HIS A 104 -0.69 -10.32 3.35
C HIS A 104 -2.22 -10.39 3.45
N TYR A 105 -2.94 -10.15 2.35
CA TYR A 105 -4.39 -10.17 2.35
C TYR A 105 -4.97 -11.58 2.54
N ALA A 106 -4.23 -12.62 2.13
CA ALA A 106 -4.63 -14.01 2.32
C ALA A 106 -4.57 -14.49 3.79
N GLN A 107 -3.93 -13.74 4.69
CA GLN A 107 -3.92 -14.08 6.12
C GLN A 107 -5.31 -13.99 6.76
N ASP A 108 -6.20 -13.16 6.21
CA ASP A 108 -7.61 -13.06 6.63
C ASP A 108 -8.54 -13.40 5.46
N PRO A 109 -9.19 -14.58 5.48
CA PRO A 109 -10.11 -14.99 4.42
C PRO A 109 -11.29 -14.03 4.20
N ALA A 110 -11.76 -13.34 5.23
CA ALA A 110 -12.85 -12.38 5.09
C ALA A 110 -12.40 -11.14 4.32
N VAL A 111 -11.18 -10.65 4.59
CA VAL A 111 -10.56 -9.54 3.86
C VAL A 111 -10.33 -9.93 2.40
N LEU A 112 -9.72 -11.10 2.15
CA LEU A 112 -9.47 -11.57 0.78
C LEU A 112 -10.77 -11.77 -0.01
N LYS A 113 -11.81 -12.32 0.62
CA LYS A 113 -13.14 -12.44 0.00
C LYS A 113 -13.71 -11.07 -0.39
N GLY A 114 -13.56 -10.06 0.48
CA GLY A 114 -13.96 -8.69 0.16
C GLY A 114 -13.22 -8.13 -1.05
N ILE A 115 -11.90 -8.36 -1.14
CA ILE A 115 -11.08 -7.96 -2.30
C ILE A 115 -11.58 -8.65 -3.59
N TYR A 116 -11.87 -9.95 -3.55
CA TYR A 116 -12.44 -10.63 -4.72
C TYR A 116 -13.82 -10.08 -5.11
N GLY A 117 -14.65 -9.71 -4.13
CA GLY A 117 -15.92 -9.02 -4.39
C GLY A 117 -15.73 -7.74 -5.19
N ASP A 118 -14.76 -6.92 -4.80
CA ASP A 118 -14.46 -5.66 -5.47
C ASP A 118 -13.80 -5.87 -6.84
N VAL A 119 -12.95 -6.89 -7.00
CA VAL A 119 -12.41 -7.30 -8.30
C VAL A 119 -13.54 -7.68 -9.26
N ILE A 120 -14.53 -8.45 -8.80
CA ILE A 120 -15.68 -8.84 -9.63
C ILE A 120 -16.52 -7.61 -10.00
N ALA A 121 -16.74 -6.69 -9.06
CA ALA A 121 -17.47 -5.45 -9.31
C ALA A 121 -16.74 -4.59 -10.36
N GLU A 122 -15.42 -4.42 -10.22
CA GLU A 122 -14.59 -3.66 -11.15
C GLU A 122 -14.60 -4.27 -12.57
N LEU A 123 -14.42 -5.59 -12.69
CA LEU A 123 -14.48 -6.29 -13.97
C LEU A 123 -15.88 -6.18 -14.61
N SER A 124 -16.95 -6.25 -13.80
CA SER A 124 -18.33 -6.10 -14.28
C SER A 124 -18.57 -4.69 -14.83
N LYS A 125 -18.13 -3.67 -14.09
CA LYS A 125 -18.20 -2.27 -14.51
C LYS A 125 -17.49 -2.05 -15.85
N ARG A 126 -16.24 -2.53 -16.00
CA ARG A 126 -15.49 -2.40 -17.26
C ARG A 126 -16.16 -3.08 -18.44
N LYS A 127 -16.78 -4.25 -18.20
CA LYS A 127 -17.55 -4.96 -19.22
C LYS A 127 -18.75 -4.13 -19.67
N ASP A 128 -19.50 -3.55 -18.73
CA ASP A 128 -20.66 -2.71 -19.05
C ASP A 128 -20.23 -1.43 -19.78
N GLU A 129 -19.13 -0.80 -19.37
CA GLU A 129 -18.53 0.35 -20.07
C GLU A 129 -18.11 -0.02 -21.50
N ALA A 130 -17.47 -1.17 -21.70
CA ALA A 130 -17.08 -1.66 -23.02
C ALA A 130 -18.29 -1.98 -23.92
N MET A 131 -19.40 -2.48 -23.34
CA MET A 131 -20.65 -2.71 -24.06
C MET A 131 -21.32 -1.40 -24.48
N ASN A 132 -21.36 -0.41 -23.59
CA ASN A 132 -21.98 0.89 -23.86
C ASN A 132 -21.14 1.76 -24.83
N ALA A 133 -19.82 1.57 -24.85
CA ALA A 133 -18.93 2.25 -25.78
C ALA A 133 -19.02 1.69 -27.23
N ARG A 134 -19.69 0.55 -27.44
CA ARG A 134 -19.85 -0.05 -28.76
C ARG A 134 -21.10 0.55 -29.42
N PRO A 135 -20.96 1.41 -30.46
CA PRO A 135 -22.13 2.01 -31.11
C PRO A 135 -22.99 0.92 -31.76
N ASP A 136 -24.32 1.05 -31.61
CA ASP A 136 -25.45 0.19 -31.99
C ASP A 136 -25.37 -0.51 -33.37
N SER A 137 -24.36 -1.35 -33.60
CA SER A 137 -24.15 -2.05 -34.87
C SER A 137 -24.73 -3.47 -34.89
N LEU A 138 -25.75 -3.72 -34.07
CA LEU A 138 -26.62 -4.90 -34.17
C LEU A 138 -28.05 -4.50 -33.81
N THR A 139 -28.71 -3.76 -34.70
CA THR A 139 -30.17 -3.86 -34.78
C THR A 139 -30.49 -5.31 -35.22
N PRO A 140 -31.24 -6.10 -34.43
CA PRO A 140 -31.78 -7.35 -34.93
C PRO A 140 -32.68 -7.01 -36.11
N GLY A 141 -32.47 -7.71 -37.22
CA GLY A 141 -33.18 -7.47 -38.47
C GLY A 141 -34.68 -7.32 -38.27
N GLY A 142 -35.25 -6.32 -38.95
CA GLY A 142 -36.68 -6.20 -39.12
C GLY A 142 -37.24 -7.49 -39.73
N HIS A 143 -38.23 -8.07 -39.08
CA HIS A 143 -39.11 -9.03 -39.71
C HIS A 143 -40.22 -8.28 -40.47
N PRO A 144 -40.60 -8.72 -41.69
CA PRO A 144 -41.81 -8.25 -42.34
C PRO A 144 -43.07 -8.69 -41.59
#